data_AF-A0A835RN13-F1
#
_entry.id   AF-A0A835RN13-F1
#
_cell.length_a   1.000
_cell.length_b   1.000
_cell.length_c   1.000
_cell.angle_alpha   90.00
_cell.angle_beta   90.00
_cell.angle_gamma   90.00
#
_symmetry.space_group_name_H-M   'P 1'
#
loop_
_entity.id
_entity.type
_entity.pdbx_description
1 polymer ?
#
loop_
_entity_poly.entity_id
_entity_poly.type
_entity_poly.pdbx_seq_one_letter_code
_entity_poly.pdbx_strand_id
1 'polypeptide(L)'
;MPSMELYDCTLSSLFCPEDGSHLGEDEEKDEIDELFVFGNASPLTQAEDDFMETLLSKDTNFATSTLSFFSSEDRLSVSDDSRRFSRLESIRWILKMKFCCGFKSQTAYLAMSYLDSFFLRRVIHDGNVWAMKLLTIACLSLAAKMEESSPPLLSEYRLEDYRFSSKLIQRMELLVLDTLEWRLSCVTPFAFLSYFASKFQFHRCYNDIIPPAIGFIFQIAQAMSLMSYRPSTIAASAIFAASGDGLIKKFLESKISGARLSEPLDMDQIFSCYEVMIQETRKDKINSKFFGVHESENHTKLENSVDFIHMSPFSVSCNKRRRLQWSQLG
;
A
#
# COMPACT_ATOMS: atom_id res chain seq x y z
N MET A 1 36.73 -49.52 -21.22
CA MET A 1 35.42 -49.67 -20.54
C MET A 1 35.66 -50.32 -19.20
N PRO A 2 34.89 -50.03 -18.12
CA PRO A 2 34.14 -48.84 -17.71
C PRO A 2 34.96 -48.11 -16.60
N SER A 3 34.53 -47.15 -15.77
CA SER A 3 33.23 -46.61 -15.35
C SER A 3 33.46 -45.22 -14.76
N MET A 4 32.50 -44.36 -15.05
CA MET A 4 32.23 -43.04 -14.51
C MET A 4 31.75 -43.15 -13.07
N GLU A 5 32.36 -42.42 -12.12
CA GLU A 5 31.76 -42.19 -10.80
C GLU A 5 31.65 -40.69 -10.54
N LEU A 6 30.37 -40.32 -10.44
CA LEU A 6 29.80 -39.04 -10.06
C LEU A 6 30.16 -38.76 -8.59
N TYR A 7 30.67 -37.56 -8.30
CA TYR A 7 30.63 -37.02 -6.95
C TYR A 7 29.19 -36.55 -6.67
N ASP A 8 28.44 -37.35 -5.92
CA ASP A 8 27.15 -36.98 -5.35
C ASP A 8 27.36 -35.98 -4.21
N CYS A 9 26.89 -34.75 -4.44
CA CYS A 9 26.79 -33.73 -3.42
C CYS A 9 25.51 -33.99 -2.60
N THR A 10 25.69 -34.49 -1.38
CA THR A 10 24.66 -34.62 -0.36
C THR A 10 24.12 -33.24 0.03
N LEU A 11 23.02 -32.82 -0.58
CA LEU A 11 22.21 -31.71 -0.11
C LEU A 11 20.73 -32.04 -0.34
N SER A 12 20.22 -32.93 0.51
CA SER A 12 18.81 -33.22 0.65
C SER A 12 18.51 -33.48 2.12
N SER A 13 18.15 -32.42 2.85
CA SER A 13 17.41 -32.51 4.12
C SER A 13 16.85 -31.16 4.60
N LEU A 14 16.41 -30.27 3.70
CA LEU A 14 15.72 -29.02 4.10
C LEU A 14 14.50 -28.70 3.22
N PHE A 15 13.78 -29.74 2.78
CA PHE A 15 12.40 -29.58 2.32
C PHE A 15 11.50 -30.35 3.27
N CYS A 16 10.70 -29.64 4.06
CA CYS A 16 9.58 -30.25 4.77
C CYS A 16 8.52 -30.66 3.72
N PRO A 17 8.15 -31.94 3.61
CA PRO A 17 6.96 -32.32 2.89
C PRO A 17 5.75 -31.86 3.71
N GLU A 18 4.95 -30.97 3.13
CA GLU A 18 3.68 -30.54 3.70
C GLU A 18 2.68 -31.71 3.54
N ASP A 19 2.60 -32.56 4.56
CA ASP A 19 1.62 -33.64 4.62
C ASP A 19 0.33 -33.10 5.24
N GLY A 20 -0.61 -32.72 4.37
CA GLY A 20 -1.89 -32.11 4.72
C GLY A 20 -2.90 -33.12 5.26
N SER A 21 -2.65 -33.65 6.45
CA SER A 21 -3.64 -34.44 7.17
C SER A 21 -3.82 -33.96 8.61
N HIS A 22 -5.06 -33.50 8.86
CA HIS A 22 -5.78 -33.69 10.12
C HIS A 22 -5.58 -32.65 11.24
N LEU A 23 -6.27 -31.51 11.14
CA LEU A 23 -7.11 -30.90 12.19
C LEU A 23 -8.18 -30.10 11.43
N GLY A 24 -9.47 -30.45 11.47
CA GLY A 24 -10.33 -30.31 12.65
C GLY A 24 -11.03 -28.96 12.53
N GLU A 25 -12.23 -28.99 11.96
CA GLU A 25 -13.11 -27.84 11.69
C GLU A 25 -13.38 -27.03 12.97
N ASP A 26 -13.10 -25.72 12.93
CA ASP A 26 -13.85 -24.63 13.57
C ASP A 26 -13.11 -23.31 13.25
N GLU A 27 -13.34 -22.75 12.06
CA GLU A 27 -13.01 -21.35 11.78
C GLU A 27 -14.29 -20.61 11.43
N GLU A 28 -14.94 -20.06 12.47
CA GLU A 28 -15.67 -18.82 12.31
C GLU A 28 -14.72 -17.84 11.62
N LYS A 29 -15.09 -17.42 10.41
CA LYS A 29 -14.41 -16.31 9.76
C LYS A 29 -14.76 -15.06 10.54
N ASP A 30 -13.96 -14.78 11.57
CA ASP A 30 -13.80 -13.42 12.05
C ASP A 30 -13.18 -12.65 10.88
N GLU A 31 -14.03 -11.94 10.14
CA GLU A 31 -13.60 -10.71 9.49
C GLU A 31 -12.96 -9.88 10.60
N ILE A 32 -11.62 -9.91 10.68
CA ILE A 32 -10.88 -8.93 11.46
C ILE A 32 -11.13 -7.61 10.74
N ASP A 33 -12.20 -6.96 11.17
CA ASP A 33 -12.57 -5.62 10.77
C ASP A 33 -11.32 -4.76 10.93
N GLU A 34 -10.88 -4.08 9.85
CA GLU A 34 -9.77 -3.11 9.91
C GLU A 34 -10.02 -2.11 11.05
N LEU A 35 -11.28 -1.93 11.45
CA LEU A 35 -11.76 -1.14 12.58
C LEU A 35 -11.40 -1.67 13.98
N PHE A 36 -11.15 -2.98 14.19
CA PHE A 36 -10.97 -3.52 15.55
C PHE A 36 -9.58 -3.22 16.15
N VAL A 37 -8.56 -3.04 15.30
CA VAL A 37 -7.23 -2.54 15.73
C VAL A 37 -7.29 -1.05 16.12
N PHE A 38 -8.39 -0.38 15.79
CA PHE A 38 -8.53 1.06 15.78
C PHE A 38 -9.69 1.58 16.66
N GLY A 39 -10.60 0.69 17.08
CA GLY A 39 -11.92 1.05 17.61
C GLY A 39 -12.00 1.35 19.10
N ASN A 40 -10.97 1.03 19.90
CA ASN A 40 -11.03 1.20 21.35
C ASN A 40 -10.02 2.25 21.84
N ALA A 41 -10.14 3.47 21.33
CA ALA A 41 -9.31 4.60 21.75
C ALA A 41 -9.71 5.10 23.14
N SER A 42 -9.17 4.45 24.17
CA SER A 42 -8.87 5.11 25.44
C SER A 42 -7.84 6.23 25.17
N PRO A 43 -7.69 7.25 26.04
CA PRO A 43 -6.56 8.16 25.95
C PRO A 43 -5.27 7.33 25.86
N LEU A 44 -4.44 7.59 24.85
CA LEU A 44 -3.20 6.85 24.63
C LEU A 44 -2.41 6.82 25.95
N THR A 45 -2.08 5.61 26.38
CA THR A 45 -1.26 5.39 27.57
C THR A 45 0.16 5.88 27.30
N GLN A 46 0.89 6.23 28.37
CA GLN A 46 2.29 6.64 28.26
C GLN A 46 3.16 5.61 27.51
N ALA A 47 2.84 4.32 27.64
CA ALA A 47 3.52 3.24 26.93
C ALA A 47 3.29 3.27 25.40
N GLU A 48 2.11 3.70 24.94
CA GLU A 48 1.82 3.85 23.51
C GLU A 48 2.55 5.07 22.94
N ASP A 49 2.66 6.17 23.69
CA ASP A 49 3.48 7.32 23.30
C ASP A 49 4.97 6.90 23.14
N ASP A 50 5.54 6.17 24.10
CA ASP A 50 6.93 5.67 24.03
C ASP A 50 7.17 4.72 22.84
N PHE A 51 6.19 3.86 22.54
CA PHE A 51 6.24 2.97 21.37
C PHE A 51 6.21 3.76 20.06
N MET A 52 5.32 4.75 19.96
CA MET A 52 5.20 5.60 18.78
C MET A 52 6.46 6.43 18.56
N GLU A 53 7.10 6.91 19.61
CA GLU A 53 8.41 7.60 19.52
C GLU A 53 9.52 6.66 19.03
N THR A 54 9.53 5.41 19.52
CA THR A 54 10.45 4.39 19.00
C THR A 54 10.20 4.16 17.50
N LEU A 55 8.94 4.17 17.06
CA LEU A 55 8.58 4.00 15.66
C LEU A 55 9.01 5.20 14.79
N LEU A 56 8.82 6.43 15.28
CA LEU A 56 9.30 7.66 14.62
C LEU A 56 10.83 7.63 14.45
N SER A 57 11.57 7.19 15.47
CA SER A 57 13.02 7.07 15.38
C SER A 57 13.49 6.01 14.36
N LYS A 58 12.71 4.95 14.12
CA LYS A 58 12.98 3.96 13.07
C LYS A 58 12.70 4.54 11.68
N ASP A 59 11.65 5.37 11.58
CA ASP A 59 11.25 6.05 10.35
C ASP A 59 12.33 7.03 9.84
N THR A 60 13.03 7.72 10.75
CA THR A 60 14.11 8.66 10.40
C THR A 60 15.34 7.98 9.79
N ASN A 61 15.68 6.80 10.31
CA ASN A 61 16.81 6.00 9.83
C ASN A 61 16.57 5.41 8.43
N PHE A 62 15.32 5.05 8.11
CA PHE A 62 14.95 4.54 6.79
C PHE A 62 15.00 5.64 5.70
N ALA A 63 14.51 6.83 6.02
CA ALA A 63 14.50 7.96 5.10
C ALA A 63 15.91 8.46 4.77
N THR A 64 16.82 8.50 5.75
CA THR A 64 18.18 9.05 5.57
C THR A 64 19.02 8.25 4.60
N SER A 65 18.92 6.91 4.60
CA SER A 65 19.60 6.05 3.62
C SER A 65 19.02 6.16 2.21
N THR A 66 17.76 6.57 2.08
CA THR A 66 17.05 6.63 0.80
C THR A 66 17.21 8.02 0.16
N LEU A 67 17.10 9.10 0.94
CA LEU A 67 17.32 10.49 0.53
C LEU A 67 18.76 10.79 0.09
N SER A 68 19.76 10.14 0.70
CA SER A 68 21.16 10.28 0.25
C SER A 68 21.37 9.76 -1.17
N PHE A 69 20.54 8.81 -1.64
CA PHE A 69 20.58 8.31 -3.00
C PHE A 69 19.94 9.30 -3.99
N PHE A 70 18.86 9.98 -3.59
CA PHE A 70 18.16 10.98 -4.42
C PHE A 70 19.00 12.23 -4.71
N SER A 71 19.93 12.61 -3.83
CA SER A 71 20.79 13.80 -4.05
C SER A 71 21.82 13.63 -5.16
N SER A 72 21.94 12.44 -5.78
CA SER A 72 23.00 12.17 -6.77
C SER A 72 22.57 12.12 -8.23
N GLU A 73 21.30 12.30 -8.61
CA GLU A 73 20.96 12.19 -10.05
C GLU A 73 19.88 13.13 -10.56
N ASP A 74 20.35 14.17 -11.26
CA ASP A 74 19.65 14.98 -12.24
C ASP A 74 19.35 14.10 -13.48
N ARG A 75 18.14 13.56 -13.60
CA ARG A 75 17.72 12.77 -14.78
C ARG A 75 16.32 13.16 -15.27
N LEU A 76 16.16 14.40 -15.72
CA LEU A 76 14.98 14.85 -16.46
C LEU A 76 15.22 14.78 -17.99
N SER A 77 14.53 13.85 -18.66
CA SER A 77 14.05 13.99 -20.06
C SER A 77 13.09 12.83 -20.36
N VAL A 78 11.97 13.10 -21.06
CA VAL A 78 10.95 12.24 -21.73
C VAL A 78 10.64 10.82 -21.19
N SER A 79 11.65 10.03 -20.82
CA SER A 79 11.59 8.77 -20.06
C SER A 79 10.83 8.89 -18.73
N ASP A 80 10.78 10.07 -18.12
CA ASP A 80 10.11 10.29 -16.83
C ASP A 80 8.58 10.10 -16.91
N ASP A 81 7.93 10.58 -17.99
CA ASP A 81 6.48 10.46 -18.13
C ASP A 81 6.03 9.02 -18.43
N SER A 82 6.78 8.29 -19.25
CA SER A 82 6.49 6.87 -19.52
C SER A 82 6.66 6.01 -18.26
N ARG A 83 7.68 6.32 -17.45
CA ARG A 83 7.94 5.65 -16.17
C ARG A 83 6.85 5.96 -15.14
N ARG A 84 6.46 7.23 -15.01
CA ARG A 84 5.33 7.65 -14.17
C ARG A 84 4.04 6.94 -14.58
N PHE A 85 3.75 6.88 -15.88
CA PHE A 85 2.58 6.18 -16.40
C PHE A 85 2.62 4.68 -16.07
N SER A 86 3.74 4.01 -16.33
CA SER A 86 3.89 2.57 -16.07
C SER A 86 3.82 2.22 -14.59
N ARG A 87 4.37 3.11 -13.73
CA ARG A 87 4.22 3.04 -12.27
C ARG A 87 2.76 3.18 -11.86
N LEU A 88 2.06 4.18 -12.39
CA LEU A 88 0.66 4.43 -12.07
C LEU A 88 -0.24 3.25 -12.45
N GLU A 89 -0.04 2.66 -13.64
CA GLU A 89 -0.76 1.44 -14.06
C GLU A 89 -0.49 0.26 -13.12
N SER A 90 0.76 0.12 -12.67
CA SER A 90 1.15 -0.91 -11.71
C SER A 90 0.45 -0.72 -10.35
N ILE A 91 0.39 0.52 -9.86
CA ILE A 91 -0.29 0.87 -8.62
C ILE A 91 -1.80 0.63 -8.72
N ARG A 92 -2.43 1.05 -9.81
CA ARG A 92 -3.85 0.79 -10.06
C ARG A 92 -4.17 -0.71 -10.04
N TRP A 93 -3.29 -1.51 -10.65
CA TRP A 93 -3.44 -2.97 -10.60
C TRP A 93 -3.25 -3.54 -9.18
N ILE A 94 -2.28 -3.04 -8.41
CA ILE A 94 -2.11 -3.43 -6.99
C ILE A 94 -3.38 -3.13 -6.19
N LEU A 95 -3.96 -1.93 -6.33
CA LEU A 95 -5.19 -1.53 -5.64
C LEU A 95 -6.39 -2.37 -6.07
N LYS A 96 -6.48 -2.72 -7.36
CA LYS A 96 -7.47 -3.66 -7.87
C LYS A 96 -7.32 -5.04 -7.22
N MET A 97 -6.10 -5.56 -7.13
CA MET A 97 -5.83 -6.85 -6.49
C MET A 97 -6.11 -6.81 -4.99
N LYS A 98 -5.84 -5.69 -4.31
CA LYS A 98 -6.25 -5.49 -2.92
C LYS A 98 -7.75 -5.76 -2.75
N PHE A 99 -8.58 -5.15 -3.61
CA PHE A 99 -10.02 -5.36 -3.58
C PHE A 99 -10.41 -6.80 -3.93
N CYS A 100 -9.88 -7.36 -5.02
CA CYS A 100 -10.25 -8.70 -5.48
C CYS A 100 -9.82 -9.83 -4.55
N CYS A 101 -8.68 -9.68 -3.87
CA CYS A 101 -8.14 -10.68 -2.95
C CYS A 101 -8.51 -10.42 -1.49
N GLY A 102 -9.13 -9.28 -1.17
CA GLY A 102 -9.44 -8.89 0.21
C GLY A 102 -8.19 -8.57 1.03
N PHE A 103 -7.12 -8.07 0.41
CA PHE A 103 -5.89 -7.74 1.13
C PHE A 103 -6.06 -6.55 2.06
N LYS A 104 -5.27 -6.55 3.13
CA LYS A 104 -5.14 -5.42 4.06
C LYS A 104 -4.57 -4.19 3.34
N SER A 105 -4.88 -3.00 3.85
CA SER A 105 -4.29 -1.75 3.35
C SER A 105 -2.76 -1.75 3.46
N GLN A 106 -2.25 -2.36 4.53
CA GLN A 106 -0.83 -2.61 4.76
C GLN A 106 -0.17 -3.32 3.56
N THR A 107 -0.74 -4.44 3.11
CA THR A 107 -0.20 -5.26 2.02
C THR A 107 -0.08 -4.49 0.71
N ALA A 108 -1.12 -3.73 0.36
CA ALA A 108 -1.09 -2.90 -0.85
C ALA A 108 -0.02 -1.81 -0.75
N TYR A 109 0.09 -1.15 0.41
CA TYR A 109 1.10 -0.10 0.64
C TYR A 109 2.53 -0.64 0.57
N LEU A 110 2.79 -1.81 1.16
CA LEU A 110 4.09 -2.46 1.07
C LEU A 110 4.45 -2.80 -0.37
N ALA A 111 3.51 -3.36 -1.14
CA ALA A 111 3.74 -3.67 -2.56
C ALA A 111 4.13 -2.43 -3.37
N MET A 112 3.43 -1.30 -3.16
CA MET A 112 3.77 -0.02 -3.80
C MET A 112 5.13 0.52 -3.33
N SER A 113 5.44 0.37 -2.04
CA SER A 113 6.71 0.80 -1.46
C SER A 113 7.89 -0.01 -1.99
N TYR A 114 7.74 -1.32 -2.17
CA TYR A 114 8.74 -2.18 -2.79
C TYR A 114 8.97 -1.80 -4.26
N LEU A 115 7.88 -1.52 -4.98
CA LEU A 115 7.93 -1.06 -6.37
C LEU A 115 8.71 0.27 -6.49
N ASP A 116 8.39 1.25 -5.66
CA ASP A 116 9.07 2.55 -5.66
C ASP A 116 10.54 2.42 -5.25
N SER A 117 10.83 1.65 -4.20
CA SER A 117 12.20 1.39 -3.75
C SER A 117 13.05 0.68 -4.80
N PHE A 118 12.44 -0.23 -5.57
CA PHE A 118 13.10 -0.90 -6.69
C PHE A 118 13.51 0.11 -7.77
N PHE A 119 12.63 1.06 -8.12
CA PHE A 119 12.93 2.09 -9.12
C PHE A 119 14.00 3.08 -8.70
N LEU A 120 14.25 3.23 -7.40
CA LEU A 120 15.39 4.02 -6.95
C LEU A 120 16.71 3.33 -7.31
N ARG A 121 16.78 2.01 -7.16
CA ARG A 121 18.04 1.27 -7.27
C ARG A 121 18.29 0.68 -8.66
N ARG A 122 17.25 0.56 -9.48
CA ARG A 122 17.29 -0.12 -10.79
C ARG A 122 16.53 0.69 -11.83
N VAL A 123 17.12 0.76 -13.03
CA VAL A 123 16.45 1.30 -14.21
C VAL A 123 15.87 0.14 -15.02
N ILE A 124 14.57 0.21 -15.32
CA ILE A 124 13.94 -0.65 -16.32
C ILE A 124 13.93 0.13 -17.63
N HIS A 125 14.50 -0.43 -18.69
CA HIS A 125 14.53 0.22 -19.99
C HIS A 125 13.11 0.42 -20.55
N ASP A 126 12.86 1.63 -21.04
CA ASP A 126 11.62 2.01 -21.70
C ASP A 126 11.33 1.04 -22.87
N GLY A 127 10.12 0.49 -22.91
CA GLY A 127 9.68 -0.52 -23.87
C GLY A 127 9.55 -1.94 -23.30
N ASN A 128 10.05 -2.20 -22.09
CA ASN A 128 9.90 -3.51 -21.45
C ASN A 128 8.65 -3.60 -20.56
N VAL A 129 7.46 -3.47 -21.19
CA VAL A 129 6.16 -3.50 -20.50
C VAL A 129 5.94 -4.80 -19.72
N TRP A 130 6.43 -5.93 -20.25
CA TRP A 130 6.30 -7.21 -19.58
C TRP A 130 7.15 -7.28 -18.29
N ALA A 131 8.34 -6.67 -18.26
CA ALA A 131 9.18 -6.63 -17.07
C ALA A 131 8.54 -5.78 -15.96
N MET A 132 7.92 -4.65 -16.32
CA MET A 132 7.14 -3.84 -15.37
C MET A 132 6.01 -4.65 -14.74
N LYS A 133 5.23 -5.38 -15.56
CA LYS A 133 4.13 -6.22 -15.08
C LYS A 133 4.61 -7.34 -14.17
N LEU A 134 5.72 -7.99 -14.53
CA LEU A 134 6.35 -9.03 -13.72
C LEU A 134 6.87 -8.48 -12.39
N LEU A 135 7.50 -7.29 -12.39
CA LEU A 135 7.93 -6.59 -11.18
C LEU A 135 6.74 -6.32 -10.26
N THR A 136 5.66 -5.77 -10.79
CA THR A 136 4.45 -5.45 -10.03
C THR A 136 3.84 -6.69 -9.36
N ILE A 137 3.76 -7.81 -10.10
CA ILE A 137 3.30 -9.09 -9.53
C ILE A 137 4.23 -9.55 -8.42
N ALA A 138 5.55 -9.50 -8.62
CA ALA A 138 6.54 -9.92 -7.63
C ALA A 138 6.52 -9.06 -6.35
N CYS A 139 6.38 -7.73 -6.48
CA CYS A 139 6.24 -6.84 -5.33
C CYS A 139 4.97 -7.16 -4.53
N LEU A 140 3.85 -7.41 -5.21
CA LEU A 140 2.60 -7.76 -4.54
C LEU A 140 2.64 -9.14 -3.90
N SER A 141 3.24 -10.13 -4.54
CA SER A 141 3.37 -11.47 -3.97
C SER A 141 4.30 -11.49 -2.76
N LEU A 142 5.40 -10.73 -2.78
CA LEU A 142 6.26 -10.53 -1.60
C LEU A 142 5.50 -9.84 -0.46
N ALA A 143 4.76 -8.76 -0.74
CA ALA A 143 3.98 -8.08 0.28
C ALA A 143 2.91 -9.00 0.90
N ALA A 144 2.19 -9.77 0.07
CA ALA A 144 1.20 -10.72 0.55
C ALA A 144 1.83 -11.81 1.45
N LYS A 145 3.01 -12.33 1.09
CA LYS A 145 3.75 -13.30 1.93
C LYS A 145 4.21 -12.73 3.28
N MET A 146 4.38 -11.41 3.38
CA MET A 146 4.81 -10.75 4.61
C MET A 146 3.66 -10.43 5.56
N GLU A 147 2.47 -10.12 5.05
CA GLU A 147 1.37 -9.53 5.84
C GLU A 147 0.08 -10.37 5.91
N GLU A 148 -0.14 -11.26 4.93
CA GLU A 148 -1.36 -12.05 4.84
C GLU A 148 -1.13 -13.45 5.42
N SER A 149 -2.10 -13.96 6.18
CA SER A 149 -2.05 -15.31 6.74
C SER A 149 -2.08 -16.39 5.67
N SER A 150 -2.82 -16.15 4.59
CA SER A 150 -2.97 -17.06 3.46
C SER A 150 -2.74 -16.30 2.14
N PRO A 151 -1.49 -16.08 1.71
CA PRO A 151 -1.21 -15.42 0.44
C PRO A 151 -1.70 -16.26 -0.76
N PRO A 152 -2.23 -15.66 -1.82
CA PRO A 152 -2.65 -16.39 -3.02
C PRO A 152 -1.50 -17.14 -3.69
N LEU A 153 -1.82 -18.23 -4.40
CA LEU A 153 -0.83 -18.94 -5.19
C LEU A 153 -0.28 -18.05 -6.31
N LEU A 154 0.99 -18.24 -6.67
CA LEU A 154 1.62 -17.44 -7.74
C LEU A 154 0.88 -17.52 -9.09
N SER A 155 0.18 -18.63 -9.36
CA SER A 155 -0.64 -18.83 -10.55
C SER A 155 -1.95 -18.03 -10.57
N GLU A 156 -2.36 -17.49 -9.43
CA GLU A 156 -3.59 -16.69 -9.29
C GLU A 156 -3.37 -15.23 -9.65
N TYR A 157 -2.12 -14.74 -9.58
CA TYR A 157 -1.79 -13.40 -10.05
C TYR A 157 -1.89 -13.33 -11.57
N ARG A 158 -2.90 -12.61 -12.06
CA ARG A 158 -3.13 -12.36 -13.48
C ARG A 158 -3.21 -10.86 -13.71
N LEU A 159 -2.30 -10.36 -14.53
CA LEU A 159 -2.24 -8.96 -14.90
C LEU A 159 -2.58 -8.84 -16.39
N GLU A 160 -3.84 -8.51 -16.66
CA GLU A 160 -4.41 -8.41 -18.02
C GLU A 160 -4.14 -9.70 -18.82
N ASP A 161 -3.52 -9.58 -19.99
CA ASP A 161 -3.19 -10.67 -20.90
C ASP A 161 -1.91 -11.43 -20.52
N TYR A 162 -1.21 -11.02 -19.45
CA TYR A 162 0.06 -11.63 -19.06
C TYR A 162 -0.14 -12.73 -18.03
N ARG A 163 0.31 -13.94 -18.40
CA ARG A 163 0.41 -15.09 -17.52
C ARG A 163 1.87 -15.52 -17.41
N PHE A 164 2.51 -15.14 -16.31
CA PHE A 164 3.87 -15.56 -16.03
C PHE A 164 3.89 -16.91 -15.32
N SER A 165 4.91 -17.72 -15.59
CA SER A 165 5.12 -18.96 -14.84
C SER A 165 5.54 -18.63 -13.41
N SER A 166 5.14 -19.46 -12.44
CA SER A 166 5.54 -19.30 -11.04
C SER A 166 7.06 -19.21 -10.87
N LYS A 167 7.83 -19.98 -11.66
CA LYS A 167 9.30 -19.93 -11.67
C LYS A 167 9.85 -18.56 -12.07
N LEU A 168 9.22 -17.91 -13.04
CA LEU A 168 9.62 -16.57 -13.48
C LEU A 168 9.27 -15.52 -12.44
N ILE A 169 8.10 -15.64 -11.79
CA ILE A 169 7.71 -14.76 -10.68
C ILE A 169 8.70 -14.90 -9.52
N GLN A 170 9.03 -16.13 -9.10
CA GLN A 170 10.01 -16.38 -8.03
C GLN A 170 11.40 -15.79 -8.32
N ARG A 171 11.87 -15.87 -9.57
CA ARG A 171 13.13 -15.21 -9.96
C ARG A 171 13.07 -13.69 -9.80
N MET A 172 11.93 -13.10 -10.16
CA MET A 172 11.71 -11.68 -9.96
C MET A 172 11.59 -11.32 -8.47
N GLU A 173 10.91 -12.15 -7.66
CA GLU A 173 10.86 -11.96 -6.20
C GLU A 173 12.26 -11.94 -5.60
N LEU A 174 13.13 -12.88 -5.99
CA LEU A 174 14.52 -12.90 -5.55
C LEU A 174 15.30 -11.64 -5.98
N LEU A 175 15.07 -11.14 -7.20
CA LEU A 175 15.69 -9.91 -7.67
C LEU A 175 15.22 -8.68 -6.87
N VAL A 176 13.92 -8.63 -6.52
CA VAL A 176 13.37 -7.58 -5.66
C VAL A 176 13.98 -7.67 -4.25
N LEU A 177 14.00 -8.86 -3.65
CA LEU A 177 14.62 -9.10 -2.34
C LEU A 177 16.08 -8.66 -2.31
N ASP A 178 16.88 -9.06 -3.29
CA ASP A 178 18.28 -8.68 -3.42
C ASP A 178 18.44 -7.15 -3.57
N THR A 179 17.62 -6.54 -4.43
CA THR A 179 17.64 -5.08 -4.67
C THR A 179 17.27 -4.29 -3.41
N LEU A 180 16.35 -4.82 -2.60
CA LEU A 180 15.94 -4.23 -1.33
C LEU A 180 16.80 -4.67 -0.14
N GLU A 181 17.90 -5.41 -0.38
CA GLU A 181 18.79 -5.94 0.66
C GLU A 181 18.04 -6.77 1.71
N TRP A 182 16.98 -7.46 1.30
CA TRP A 182 16.08 -8.24 2.17
C TRP A 182 15.36 -7.41 3.24
N ARG A 183 15.37 -6.07 3.13
CA ARG A 183 14.71 -5.14 4.04
C ARG A 183 13.26 -4.92 3.61
N LEU A 184 12.45 -5.95 3.79
CA LEU A 184 11.01 -5.90 3.48
C LEU A 184 10.17 -5.27 4.60
N SER A 185 10.66 -5.28 5.83
CA SER A 185 9.98 -4.58 6.93
C SER A 185 10.15 -3.07 6.75
N CYS A 186 9.07 -2.38 6.37
CA CYS A 186 9.02 -0.93 6.44
C CYS A 186 7.86 -0.48 7.34
N VAL A 187 8.13 0.62 8.05
CA VAL A 187 7.11 1.32 8.81
C VAL A 187 6.12 1.93 7.81
N THR A 188 4.83 1.75 8.06
CA THR A 188 3.78 2.29 7.19
C THR A 188 3.05 3.45 7.85
N PRO A 189 2.48 4.36 7.06
CA PRO A 189 1.72 5.50 7.58
C PRO A 189 0.53 5.04 8.45
N PHE A 190 -0.02 3.85 8.21
CA PHE A 190 -1.16 3.32 8.95
C PHE A 190 -0.88 3.17 10.45
N ALA A 191 0.35 2.83 10.83
CA ALA A 191 0.75 2.70 12.22
C ALA A 191 0.68 4.03 12.99
N PHE A 192 0.75 5.17 12.30
CA PHE A 192 0.72 6.51 12.91
C PHE A 192 -0.66 7.17 12.87
N LEU A 193 -1.63 6.61 12.15
CA LEU A 193 -2.94 7.26 11.97
C LEU A 193 -3.67 7.44 13.30
N SER A 194 -3.66 6.41 14.16
CA SER A 194 -4.27 6.44 15.49
C SER A 194 -3.67 7.51 16.39
N TYR A 195 -2.34 7.51 16.42
CA TYR A 195 -1.55 8.47 17.16
C TYR A 195 -1.86 9.92 16.76
N PHE A 196 -1.80 10.23 15.45
CA PHE A 196 -2.03 11.59 14.97
C PHE A 196 -3.48 12.03 15.10
N ALA A 197 -4.46 11.15 14.87
CA ALA A 197 -5.87 11.47 15.09
C ALA A 197 -6.14 11.90 16.56
N SER A 198 -5.54 11.18 17.51
CA SER A 198 -5.65 11.48 18.94
C SER A 198 -4.93 12.78 19.31
N LYS A 199 -3.67 12.95 18.89
CA LYS A 199 -2.84 14.12 19.25
C LYS A 199 -3.36 15.43 18.66
N PHE A 200 -3.90 15.41 17.45
CA PHE A 200 -4.46 16.62 16.83
C PHE A 200 -5.82 17.02 17.40
N GLN A 201 -6.45 16.16 18.23
CA GLN A 201 -7.68 16.45 18.96
C GLN A 201 -8.76 17.05 18.04
N PHE A 202 -9.06 16.36 16.94
CA PHE A 202 -10.18 16.76 16.09
C PHE A 202 -11.49 16.44 16.80
N HIS A 203 -12.50 17.29 16.61
CA HIS A 203 -13.82 17.11 17.23
C HIS A 203 -14.67 16.00 16.56
N ARG A 204 -14.05 15.17 15.71
CA ARG A 204 -14.71 14.08 15.00
C ARG A 204 -14.28 12.74 15.58
N CYS A 205 -15.16 11.75 15.45
CA CYS A 205 -14.87 10.39 15.88
C CYS A 205 -13.75 9.78 15.03
N TYR A 206 -12.99 8.88 15.64
CA TYR A 206 -11.90 8.14 14.98
C TYR A 206 -12.35 7.51 13.66
N ASN A 207 -13.52 6.87 13.70
CA ASN A 207 -14.13 6.16 12.58
C ASN A 207 -14.50 7.09 11.41
N ASP A 208 -14.62 8.41 11.64
CA ASP A 208 -14.94 9.38 10.61
C ASP A 208 -13.69 9.93 9.90
N ILE A 209 -12.54 9.94 10.59
CA ILE A 209 -11.29 10.54 10.08
C ILE A 209 -10.44 9.51 9.34
N ILE A 210 -10.43 8.28 9.83
CA ILE A 210 -9.42 7.30 9.46
C ILE A 210 -9.65 6.67 8.10
N PRO A 211 -10.88 6.26 7.73
CA PRO A 211 -11.14 5.79 6.37
C PRO A 211 -10.82 6.85 5.30
N PRO A 212 -11.20 8.14 5.45
CA PRO A 212 -10.74 9.18 4.53
C PRO A 212 -9.22 9.36 4.49
N ALA A 213 -8.54 9.29 5.64
CA ALA A 213 -7.07 9.40 5.69
C ALA A 213 -6.38 8.26 4.92
N ILE A 214 -6.87 7.01 5.06
CA ILE A 214 -6.40 5.87 4.25
C ILE A 214 -6.63 6.14 2.76
N GLY A 215 -7.77 6.73 2.40
CA GLY A 215 -8.06 7.18 1.04
C GLY A 215 -7.00 8.17 0.50
N PHE A 216 -6.65 9.18 1.29
CA PHE A 216 -5.60 10.14 0.92
C PHE A 216 -4.22 9.49 0.76
N ILE A 217 -3.88 8.49 1.59
CA ILE A 217 -2.63 7.73 1.46
C ILE A 217 -2.58 6.99 0.10
N PHE A 218 -3.67 6.37 -0.33
CA PHE A 218 -3.70 5.69 -1.64
C PHE A 218 -3.80 6.65 -2.82
N GLN A 219 -4.39 7.83 -2.62
CA GLN A 219 -4.40 8.88 -3.64
C GLN A 219 -2.99 9.42 -3.89
N ILE A 220 -2.27 9.78 -2.82
CA ILE A 220 -0.91 10.32 -2.96
C ILE A 220 0.07 9.29 -3.52
N ALA A 221 -0.10 8.01 -3.16
CA ALA A 221 0.69 6.91 -3.70
C ALA A 221 0.59 6.83 -5.24
N GLN A 222 -0.58 7.14 -5.81
CA GLN A 222 -0.75 7.17 -7.26
C GLN A 222 -0.06 8.36 -7.92
N ALA A 223 -0.06 9.52 -7.26
CA ALA A 223 0.49 10.75 -7.82
C ALA A 223 2.02 10.85 -7.73
N MET A 224 2.64 10.28 -6.71
CA MET A 224 4.08 10.35 -6.52
C MET A 224 4.66 9.14 -5.78
N SER A 225 5.99 9.02 -5.85
CA SER A 225 6.75 8.00 -5.12
C SER A 225 6.49 8.10 -3.62
N LEU A 226 6.19 6.96 -2.99
CA LEU A 226 6.05 6.86 -1.53
C LEU A 226 7.38 7.08 -0.81
N MET A 227 8.51 7.08 -1.53
CA MET A 227 9.83 7.37 -1.00
C MET A 227 10.13 8.87 -0.89
N SER A 228 9.25 9.74 -1.40
CA SER A 228 9.42 11.20 -1.35
C SER A 228 9.20 11.79 0.04
N TYR A 229 8.38 11.13 0.87
CA TYR A 229 8.05 11.57 2.22
C TYR A 229 8.18 10.42 3.20
N ARG A 230 8.41 10.74 4.47
CA ARG A 230 8.41 9.73 5.52
C ARG A 230 7.00 9.20 5.77
N PRO A 231 6.81 7.90 6.06
CA PRO A 231 5.56 7.33 6.55
C PRO A 231 4.85 8.16 7.62
N SER A 232 5.57 8.69 8.62
CA SER A 232 5.01 9.58 9.64
C SER A 232 4.47 10.89 9.07
N THR A 233 5.23 11.52 8.16
CA THR A 233 4.79 12.72 7.42
C THR A 233 3.53 12.44 6.60
N ILE A 234 3.51 11.34 5.85
CA ILE A 234 2.34 10.93 5.04
C ILE A 234 1.12 10.73 5.94
N ALA A 235 1.28 10.06 7.08
CA ALA A 235 0.18 9.83 8.02
C ALA A 235 -0.36 11.12 8.62
N ALA A 236 0.51 12.01 9.09
CA ALA A 236 0.11 13.30 9.62
C ALA A 236 -0.65 14.11 8.57
N SER A 237 -0.10 14.26 7.36
CA SER A 237 -0.73 14.97 6.24
C SER A 237 -2.08 14.37 5.85
N ALA A 238 -2.21 13.04 5.85
CA ALA A 238 -3.46 12.35 5.53
C ALA A 238 -4.57 12.63 6.55
N ILE A 239 -4.23 12.61 7.84
CA ILE A 239 -5.15 12.96 8.92
C ILE A 239 -5.62 14.42 8.79
N PHE A 240 -4.72 15.35 8.45
CA PHE A 240 -5.09 16.74 8.18
C PHE A 240 -5.98 16.90 6.96
N ALA A 241 -5.67 16.20 5.86
CA ALA A 241 -6.50 16.21 4.66
C ALA A 241 -7.92 15.67 4.95
N ALA A 242 -8.03 14.66 5.81
CA ALA A 242 -9.30 14.09 6.26
C ALA A 242 -10.12 15.02 7.18
N SER A 243 -9.47 15.89 7.97
CA SER A 243 -10.19 16.80 8.87
C SER A 243 -10.98 17.88 8.12
N GLY A 244 -10.46 18.32 6.96
CA GLY A 244 -11.12 19.30 6.09
C GLY A 244 -11.05 20.75 6.60
N ASP A 245 -10.18 21.05 7.56
CA ASP A 245 -10.05 22.39 8.13
C ASP A 245 -9.20 23.28 7.21
N GLY A 246 -9.78 24.36 6.66
CA GLY A 246 -9.14 25.25 5.69
C GLY A 246 -8.11 26.26 6.23
N LEU A 247 -7.87 26.31 7.54
CA LEU A 247 -6.93 27.23 8.19
C LEU A 247 -5.61 26.53 8.59
N ILE A 248 -5.03 25.83 7.62
CA ILE A 248 -4.17 24.68 7.80
C ILE A 248 -2.87 25.05 8.52
N LYS A 249 -2.20 26.14 8.16
CA LYS A 249 -0.85 26.45 8.70
C LYS A 249 -0.78 26.82 10.18
N LYS A 250 -1.52 27.84 10.58
CA LYS A 250 -1.56 28.27 11.99
C LYS A 250 -2.23 27.23 12.90
N PHE A 251 -3.22 26.49 12.38
CA PHE A 251 -3.86 25.40 13.10
C PHE A 251 -2.88 24.25 13.36
N LEU A 252 -2.14 23.80 12.34
CA LEU A 252 -1.06 22.82 12.49
C LEU A 252 0.01 23.28 13.47
N GLU A 253 0.51 24.52 13.34
CA GLU A 253 1.51 25.08 14.26
C GLU A 253 1.00 25.09 15.70
N SER A 254 -0.24 25.52 15.96
CA SER A 254 -0.83 25.51 17.30
C SER A 254 -1.07 24.12 17.87
N LYS A 255 -1.52 23.16 17.03
CA LYS A 255 -1.81 21.78 17.46
C LYS A 255 -0.54 20.98 17.69
N ILE A 256 0.49 21.19 16.87
CA ILE A 256 1.80 20.54 17.04
C ILE A 256 2.57 21.17 18.20
N SER A 257 2.49 22.49 18.41
CA SER A 257 3.05 23.12 19.62
C SER A 257 2.36 22.65 20.91
N GLY A 258 1.08 22.26 20.83
CA GLY A 258 0.34 21.66 21.94
C GLY A 258 0.59 20.16 22.11
N ALA A 259 1.01 19.46 21.05
CA ALA A 259 1.40 18.07 21.10
C ALA A 259 2.82 17.95 21.64
N ARG A 260 2.99 17.35 22.82
CA ARG A 260 4.31 16.98 23.34
C ARG A 260 4.87 15.81 22.51
N LEU A 261 5.40 16.10 21.33
CA LEU A 261 6.13 15.14 20.51
C LEU A 261 7.61 15.19 20.93
N SER A 262 8.23 14.05 21.22
CA SER A 262 9.66 14.02 21.60
C SER A 262 10.62 14.26 20.43
N GLU A 263 10.18 14.06 19.18
CA GLU A 263 10.93 14.40 17.99
C GLU A 263 10.19 15.47 17.17
N PRO A 264 10.84 16.59 16.78
CA PRO A 264 10.20 17.62 15.98
C PRO A 264 9.91 17.07 14.58
N LEU A 265 8.63 16.92 14.26
CA LEU A 265 8.20 16.66 12.89
C LEU A 265 8.59 17.85 12.01
N ASP A 266 9.09 17.55 10.82
CA ASP A 266 9.35 18.56 9.80
C ASP A 266 8.03 19.09 9.25
N MET A 267 7.63 20.26 9.78
CA MET A 267 6.39 20.93 9.43
C MET A 267 6.31 21.25 7.94
N ASP A 268 7.41 21.68 7.35
CA ASP A 268 7.44 22.07 5.94
C ASP A 268 7.20 20.85 5.05
N GLN A 269 7.72 19.68 5.42
CA GLN A 269 7.43 18.41 4.74
C GLN A 269 5.97 17.98 4.89
N ILE A 270 5.37 18.14 6.09
CA ILE A 270 3.95 17.83 6.32
C ILE A 270 3.06 18.72 5.45
N PHE A 271 3.34 20.02 5.38
CA PHE A 271 2.57 20.95 4.54
C PHE A 271 2.74 20.64 3.07
N SER A 272 3.97 20.39 2.61
CA SER A 272 4.23 20.07 1.21
C SER A 272 3.50 18.79 0.79
N CYS A 273 3.56 17.73 1.61
CA CYS A 273 2.83 16.49 1.38
C CYS A 273 1.30 16.70 1.38
N TYR A 274 0.78 17.46 2.33
CA TYR A 274 -0.64 17.82 2.41
C TYR A 274 -1.12 18.59 1.17
N GLU A 275 -0.34 19.57 0.70
CA GLU A 275 -0.68 20.35 -0.49
C GLU A 275 -0.82 19.45 -1.72
N VAL A 276 0.09 18.48 -1.88
CA VAL A 276 0.00 17.49 -2.95
C VAL A 276 -1.27 16.65 -2.82
N MET A 277 -1.60 16.14 -1.62
CA MET A 277 -2.85 15.37 -1.40
C MET A 277 -4.08 16.15 -1.87
N ILE A 278 -4.23 17.40 -1.45
CA ILE A 278 -5.38 18.23 -1.79
C ILE A 278 -5.43 18.60 -3.28
N GLN A 279 -4.27 18.85 -3.90
CA GLN A 279 -4.20 19.13 -5.34
C GLN A 279 -4.70 17.94 -6.16
N GLU A 280 -4.30 16.71 -5.81
CA GLU A 280 -4.74 15.51 -6.50
C GLU A 280 -6.25 15.25 -6.32
N THR A 281 -6.79 15.51 -5.13
CA THR A 281 -8.25 15.43 -4.91
C THR A 281 -9.03 16.41 -5.78
N ARG A 282 -8.47 17.60 -6.06
CA ARG A 282 -9.10 18.57 -6.97
C ARG A 282 -9.06 18.08 -8.41
N LYS A 283 -7.95 17.50 -8.86
CA LYS A 283 -7.82 16.93 -10.21
C LYS A 283 -8.81 15.80 -10.46
N ASP A 284 -8.97 14.89 -9.49
CA ASP A 284 -9.92 13.78 -9.61
C ASP A 284 -11.37 14.27 -9.70
N LYS A 285 -11.74 15.30 -8.93
CA LYS A 285 -13.07 15.95 -9.01
C LYS A 285 -13.30 16.66 -10.34
N ILE A 286 -12.26 17.23 -10.95
CA ILE A 286 -12.36 17.88 -12.27
C ILE A 286 -12.51 16.82 -13.35
N ASN A 287 -11.70 15.76 -13.30
CA ASN A 287 -11.75 14.66 -14.25
C ASN A 287 -13.09 13.91 -14.18
N SER A 288 -13.61 13.62 -12.98
CA SER A 288 -14.91 12.97 -12.83
C SER A 288 -16.08 13.83 -13.36
N LYS A 289 -16.01 15.16 -13.18
CA LYS A 289 -16.98 16.09 -13.78
C LYS A 289 -16.87 16.17 -15.30
N PHE A 290 -15.66 16.07 -15.86
CA PHE A 290 -15.45 16.09 -17.31
C PHE A 290 -15.96 14.82 -18.00
N PHE A 291 -15.83 13.65 -17.35
CA PHE A 291 -16.35 12.38 -17.87
C PHE A 291 -17.86 12.17 -17.61
N GLY A 292 -18.49 12.98 -16.75
CA GLY A 292 -19.92 12.89 -16.39
C GLY A 292 -20.91 13.63 -17.29
N VAL A 293 -20.51 14.15 -18.46
CA VAL A 293 -21.37 14.99 -19.33
C VAL A 293 -22.11 14.19 -20.43
N HIS A 294 -22.07 12.86 -20.41
CA HIS A 294 -22.90 12.03 -21.32
C HIS A 294 -23.84 11.08 -20.55
N GLU A 295 -24.79 11.66 -19.80
CA GLU A 295 -26.10 11.01 -19.57
C GLU A 295 -27.11 12.07 -19.11
N SER A 296 -28.12 12.34 -19.95
CA SER A 296 -29.11 13.39 -19.75
C SER A 296 -30.21 12.99 -18.76
N GLU A 297 -30.36 13.83 -17.74
CA GLU A 297 -31.59 14.32 -17.08
C GLU A 297 -32.84 13.42 -17.02
N ASN A 298 -33.31 13.17 -15.79
CA ASN A 298 -34.61 13.70 -15.35
C ASN A 298 -34.91 13.56 -13.83
N HIS A 299 -35.27 14.71 -13.25
CA HIS A 299 -36.14 15.00 -12.08
C HIS A 299 -35.72 14.80 -10.58
N THR A 300 -35.45 15.98 -9.97
CA THR A 300 -35.98 16.56 -8.70
C THR A 300 -35.43 16.21 -7.29
N LYS A 301 -34.87 17.29 -6.69
CA LYS A 301 -34.94 17.78 -5.29
C LYS A 301 -34.17 17.09 -4.13
N LEU A 302 -33.09 17.79 -3.75
CA LEU A 302 -32.69 18.27 -2.40
C LEU A 302 -32.62 17.27 -1.24
N GLU A 303 -31.40 16.89 -0.85
CA GLU A 303 -30.91 16.98 0.54
C GLU A 303 -29.37 16.87 0.59
N ASN A 304 -28.75 17.62 1.51
CA ASN A 304 -27.31 17.64 1.75
C ASN A 304 -26.84 16.32 2.36
N SER A 305 -25.99 15.59 1.65
CA SER A 305 -25.17 14.52 2.22
C SER A 305 -23.78 14.58 1.59
N VAL A 306 -22.75 14.46 2.41
CA VAL A 306 -21.35 14.41 1.96
C VAL A 306 -21.15 13.02 1.36
N ASP A 307 -21.26 12.92 0.04
CA ASP A 307 -21.10 11.66 -0.68
C ASP A 307 -19.65 11.17 -0.55
N PHE A 308 -19.52 10.02 0.11
CA PHE A 308 -18.33 9.19 0.11
C PHE A 308 -17.95 8.84 -1.33
N ILE A 309 -16.66 8.92 -1.64
CA ILE A 309 -16.09 8.53 -2.93
C ILE A 309 -16.33 7.03 -3.12
N HIS A 310 -17.44 6.69 -3.77
CA HIS A 310 -17.66 5.38 -4.34
C HIS A 310 -16.73 5.25 -5.54
N MET A 311 -15.68 4.42 -5.42
CA MET A 311 -14.92 3.96 -6.57
C MET A 311 -15.91 3.39 -7.58
N SER A 312 -15.94 3.93 -8.80
CA SER A 312 -16.81 3.45 -9.88
C SER A 312 -16.62 1.94 -10.05
N PRO A 313 -17.68 1.12 -10.11
CA PRO A 313 -17.54 -0.31 -10.27
C PRO A 313 -17.00 -0.59 -11.67
N PHE A 314 -15.70 -0.87 -11.79
CA PHE A 314 -15.15 -1.48 -12.99
C PHE A 314 -15.79 -2.86 -13.14
N SER A 315 -16.67 -3.01 -14.12
CA SER A 315 -17.31 -4.28 -14.44
C SER A 315 -16.26 -5.23 -15.01
N VAL A 316 -15.76 -6.15 -14.17
CA VAL A 316 -15.04 -7.35 -14.62
C VAL A 316 -15.49 -8.53 -13.79
N SER A 317 -15.86 -9.60 -14.50
CA SER A 317 -16.32 -10.87 -13.94
C SER A 317 -15.27 -11.48 -13.00
N CYS A 318 -15.50 -11.35 -11.69
CA CYS A 318 -14.79 -12.10 -10.69
C CYS A 318 -15.36 -13.53 -10.72
N ASN A 319 -14.56 -14.51 -11.16
CA ASN A 319 -14.99 -15.90 -11.13
C ASN A 319 -15.23 -16.31 -9.68
N LYS A 320 -16.52 -16.38 -9.30
CA LYS A 320 -16.97 -17.00 -8.06
C LYS A 320 -16.28 -18.35 -7.92
N ARG A 321 -15.60 -18.55 -6.78
CA ARG A 321 -15.06 -19.85 -6.37
C ARG A 321 -16.16 -20.90 -6.54
N ARG A 322 -16.02 -21.79 -7.52
CA ARG A 322 -16.89 -22.97 -7.62
C ARG A 322 -16.48 -23.91 -6.49
N ARG A 323 -17.32 -23.99 -5.44
CA ARG A 323 -17.31 -25.14 -4.52
C ARG A 323 -17.65 -26.37 -5.36
N LEU A 324 -16.68 -27.27 -5.54
CA LEU A 324 -16.96 -28.61 -6.04
C LEU A 324 -17.67 -29.37 -4.91
N GLN A 325 -18.98 -29.52 -5.03
CA GLN A 325 -19.73 -30.49 -4.23
C GLN A 325 -19.35 -31.88 -4.76
N TRP A 326 -18.66 -32.67 -3.93
CA TRP A 326 -18.53 -34.10 -4.15
C TRP A 326 -19.77 -34.79 -3.58
N SER A 327 -20.76 -35.05 -4.42
CA SER A 327 -21.84 -35.97 -4.10
C SER A 327 -21.58 -37.32 -4.76
N GLN A 328 -21.34 -38.31 -3.90
CA GLN A 328 -21.71 -39.73 -4.01
C GLN A 328 -21.24 -40.54 -5.22
N LEU A 329 -20.25 -41.40 -4.98
CA LEU A 329 -20.15 -42.74 -5.56
C LEU A 329 -19.79 -43.71 -4.43
N GLY A 330 -20.83 -44.35 -3.90
CA GLY A 330 -20.82 -45.50 -3.02
C GLY A 330 -22.07 -46.30 -3.33
#